data_AF-A0A1Y3LJH3-F1
#
_entry.id   AF-A0A1Y3LJH3-F1
#
_cell.length_a   1.000
_cell.length_b   1.000
_cell.length_c   1.000
_cell.angle_alpha   90.00
_cell.angle_beta   90.00
_cell.angle_gamma   90.00
#
_symmetry.space_group_name_H-M   'P 1'
#
loop_
_entity.id
_entity.type
_entity.pdbx_description
1 polymer ?
#
loop_
_entity_poly.entity_id
_entity_poly.type
_entity_poly.pdbx_seq_one_letter_code
_entity_poly.pdbx_strand_id
1 'polypeptide(L)'
;MESFWLCEDCLQAVAYDDFSALSLYYSEAEVEHRIAHMRAQLQALLPLSADFDPHTGAGIEAFSMQPCEGCQSPLHGTRHRFTRL
;
A
#
# COMPACT_ATOMS: atom_id res chain seq x y z
N MET A 1 -11.35 -2.64 15.97
CA MET A 1 -10.98 -3.01 14.59
C MET A 1 -9.62 -2.41 14.34
N GLU A 2 -8.66 -3.20 13.87
CA GLU A 2 -7.30 -2.73 13.59
C GLU A 2 -7.28 -2.11 12.19
N SER A 3 -6.74 -0.90 12.09
CA SER A 3 -6.64 -0.15 10.84
C SER A 3 -5.19 0.01 10.43
N PHE A 4 -4.95 0.05 9.12
CA PHE A 4 -3.64 0.21 8.50
C PHE A 4 -3.66 1.31 7.45
N TRP A 5 -2.57 2.05 7.34
CA TRP A 5 -2.36 3.13 6.39
C TRP A 5 -1.40 2.66 5.28
N LEU A 6 -1.97 2.39 4.12
CA LEU A 6 -1.27 1.79 2.98
C LEU A 6 -0.90 2.85 1.95
N CYS A 7 0.32 2.77 1.39
CA CYS A 7 0.72 3.59 0.25
C CYS A 7 -0.04 3.19 -1.02
N GLU A 8 0.05 4.03 -2.06
CA GLU A 8 -0.56 3.77 -3.37
C GLU A 8 -0.19 2.39 -3.91
N ASP A 9 1.08 2.00 -3.91
CA ASP A 9 1.49 0.68 -4.42
C ASP A 9 0.84 -0.49 -3.66
N CYS A 10 0.66 -0.35 -2.34
CA CYS A 10 -0.02 -1.38 -1.54
C CYS A 10 -1.52 -1.41 -1.82
N LEU A 11 -2.14 -0.26 -2.06
CA LEU A 11 -3.53 -0.18 -2.49
C LEU A 11 -3.71 -0.91 -3.83
N GLN A 12 -2.86 -0.63 -4.82
CA GLN A 12 -2.93 -1.27 -6.14
C GLN A 12 -2.70 -2.78 -6.05
N ALA A 13 -1.72 -3.21 -5.24
CA ALA A 13 -1.46 -4.62 -5.00
C ALA A 13 -2.64 -5.34 -4.33
N VAL A 14 -3.26 -4.74 -3.30
CA VAL A 14 -4.38 -5.37 -2.58
C VAL A 14 -5.66 -5.40 -3.42
N ALA A 15 -5.94 -4.32 -4.15
CA ALA A 15 -7.18 -4.19 -4.92
C ALA A 15 -7.11 -4.93 -6.27
N TYR A 16 -5.94 -4.99 -6.90
CA TYR A 16 -5.81 -5.41 -8.30
C TYR A 16 -4.63 -6.37 -8.58
N ASP A 17 -3.82 -6.74 -7.58
CA ASP A 17 -2.52 -7.45 -7.76
C ASP A 17 -1.60 -6.75 -8.79
N ASP A 18 -1.70 -5.42 -8.86
CA ASP A 18 -0.90 -4.58 -9.78
C ASP A 18 0.32 -3.98 -9.07
N PHE A 19 1.48 -4.13 -9.73
CA PHE A 19 2.78 -3.62 -9.29
C PHE A 19 3.47 -2.80 -10.38
N SER A 20 2.79 -2.50 -11.48
CA SER A 20 3.35 -1.85 -12.67
C SER A 20 4.02 -0.50 -12.36
N ALA A 21 3.49 0.24 -11.38
CA ALA A 21 4.04 1.51 -10.93
C ALA A 21 5.45 1.39 -10.33
N LEU A 22 5.86 0.22 -9.80
CA LEU A 22 7.20 0.03 -9.24
C LEU A 22 8.31 0.27 -10.29
N SER A 23 8.06 -0.07 -11.55
CA SER A 23 9.00 0.13 -12.65
C SER A 23 9.27 1.60 -12.97
N LEU A 24 8.50 2.54 -12.41
CA LEU A 24 8.75 3.97 -12.52
C LEU A 24 9.89 4.44 -11.59
N TYR A 25 10.17 3.69 -10.52
CA TYR A 25 11.05 4.14 -9.43
C TYR A 25 12.19 3.15 -9.12
N TYR A 26 12.05 1.89 -9.54
CA TYR A 26 13.01 0.82 -9.29
C TYR A 26 13.58 0.27 -10.60
N SER A 27 14.82 -0.21 -10.58
CA SER A 27 15.38 -0.97 -11.69
C SER A 27 14.70 -2.33 -11.83
N GLU A 28 14.82 -2.95 -13.00
CA GLU A 28 14.23 -4.28 -13.27
C GLU A 28 14.65 -5.33 -12.23
N ALA A 29 15.92 -5.32 -11.83
CA ALA A 29 16.45 -6.21 -10.80
C ALA A 29 15.85 -5.96 -9.40
N GLU A 30 15.46 -4.72 -9.10
CA GLU A 30 14.87 -4.34 -7.81
C GLU A 30 13.36 -4.60 -7.77
N VAL A 31 12.67 -4.49 -8.91
CA VAL A 31 11.21 -4.68 -9.02
C VAL A 31 10.80 -6.07 -8.53
N GLU A 32 11.44 -7.14 -9.00
CA GLU A 32 11.08 -8.50 -8.59
C GLU A 32 11.24 -8.70 -7.07
N HIS A 33 12.33 -8.21 -6.50
CA HIS A 33 12.56 -8.26 -5.05
C HIS A 33 11.49 -7.47 -4.29
N ARG A 34 11.10 -6.30 -4.81
CA ARG A 34 10.09 -5.45 -4.20
C ARG A 34 8.70 -6.08 -4.24
N ILE A 35 8.31 -6.70 -5.36
CA ILE A 35 7.05 -7.44 -5.50
C ILE A 35 6.99 -8.58 -4.49
N ALA A 36 8.06 -9.39 -4.39
CA ALA A 36 8.12 -10.50 -3.45
C ALA A 36 7.98 -10.02 -1.99
N HIS A 37 8.68 -8.95 -1.62
CA HIS A 37 8.59 -8.35 -0.30
C HIS A 37 7.17 -7.84 -0.01
N MET A 38 6.58 -7.08 -0.94
CA MET A 38 5.21 -6.55 -0.79
C MET A 38 4.19 -7.67 -0.60
N ARG A 39 4.22 -8.72 -1.42
CA ARG A 39 3.31 -9.86 -1.30
C ARG A 39 3.40 -10.54 0.06
N ALA A 40 4.61 -10.82 0.54
CA ALA A 40 4.81 -11.46 1.83
C ALA A 40 4.25 -10.63 3.00
N GLN A 41 4.51 -9.31 3.01
CA GLN A 41 4.03 -8.43 4.08
C GLN A 41 2.52 -8.22 4.02
N LEU A 42 1.96 -7.94 2.84
CA LEU A 42 0.51 -7.73 2.67
C LEU A 42 -0.28 -8.99 3.00
N GLN A 43 0.24 -10.18 2.70
CA GLN A 43 -0.40 -11.45 3.06
C GLN A 43 -0.56 -11.62 4.58
N ALA A 44 0.34 -11.07 5.39
CA ALA A 44 0.21 -11.07 6.85
C ALA A 44 -0.88 -10.10 7.36
N LEU A 45 -1.28 -9.12 6.55
CA LEU A 45 -2.30 -8.15 6.90
C LEU A 45 -3.73 -8.60 6.54
N LEU A 46 -3.85 -9.42 5.50
CA LEU A 46 -5.12 -9.94 5.02
C LEU A 46 -5.89 -10.74 6.09
N PRO A 47 -7.23 -10.75 6.03
CA PRO A 47 -8.08 -10.03 5.08
C PRO A 47 -8.21 -8.53 5.40
N LEU A 48 -8.20 -7.69 4.36
CA LEU A 48 -8.36 -6.24 4.46
C LEU A 48 -9.59 -5.77 3.69
N SER A 49 -10.27 -4.77 4.23
CA SER A 49 -11.29 -3.99 3.53
C SER A 49 -10.84 -2.55 3.42
N ALA A 50 -11.13 -1.92 2.26
CA ALA A 50 -11.00 -0.48 2.13
C ALA A 50 -11.88 0.23 3.17
N ASP A 51 -11.31 1.22 3.85
CA ASP A 51 -11.97 2.10 4.82
C ASP A 51 -11.61 3.56 4.49
N PHE A 52 -11.76 3.87 3.20
CA PHE A 52 -11.56 5.20 2.64
C PHE A 52 -12.57 5.45 1.50
N ASP A 53 -12.80 6.72 1.20
CA ASP A 53 -13.67 7.18 0.12
C ASP A 53 -12.89 8.15 -0.79
N PRO A 54 -12.62 7.78 -2.06
CA PRO A 54 -11.89 8.62 -2.99
C PRO A 54 -12.66 9.88 -3.44
N HIS A 55 -13.98 9.90 -3.31
CA HIS A 55 -14.80 11.04 -3.70
C HIS A 55 -14.83 12.13 -2.62
N THR A 56 -14.85 11.74 -1.35
CA THR A 56 -14.88 12.68 -0.21
C THR A 56 -13.51 12.90 0.42
N GLY A 57 -12.53 12.04 0.14
CA GLY A 57 -11.21 12.04 0.77
C GLY A 57 -11.20 11.45 2.18
N ALA A 58 -12.33 10.93 2.68
CA ALA A 58 -12.38 10.30 3.99
C ALA A 58 -11.44 9.08 4.03
N GLY A 59 -10.66 8.93 5.10
CA GLY A 59 -9.70 7.83 5.21
C GLY A 59 -8.50 7.92 4.26
N ILE A 60 -8.27 9.09 3.64
CA ILE A 60 -7.09 9.36 2.80
C ILE A 60 -6.25 10.45 3.46
N GLU A 61 -4.99 10.14 3.78
CA GLU A 61 -3.99 11.13 4.16
C GLU A 61 -3.22 11.53 2.89
N ALA A 62 -3.45 12.76 2.40
CA ALA A 62 -2.88 13.22 1.12
C ALA A 62 -1.34 13.25 1.11
N PHE A 63 -0.71 13.42 2.27
CA PHE A 63 0.74 13.37 2.40
C PHE A 63 1.15 12.91 3.80
N SER A 64 1.85 11.78 3.87
CA SER A 64 2.38 11.20 5.10
C SER A 64 3.89 11.05 5.01
N MET A 65 4.58 11.32 6.13
CA MET A 65 6.00 10.98 6.31
C MET A 65 6.18 9.62 6.98
N GLN A 66 5.10 8.98 7.42
CA GLN A 66 5.18 7.67 8.07
C GLN A 66 5.42 6.57 7.02
N PRO A 67 6.22 5.54 7.35
CA PRO A 67 6.36 4.37 6.48
C PRO A 67 4.99 3.74 6.19
N CYS A 68 4.85 3.11 5.02
CA CYS A 68 3.66 2.33 4.71
C CYS A 68 3.52 1.16 5.69
N GLU A 69 2.36 0.99 6.32
CA GLU A 69 2.15 -0.12 7.28
C GLU A 69 2.01 -1.49 6.58
N GLY A 70 1.78 -1.48 5.26
CA GLY A 70 1.74 -2.68 4.43
C GLY A 70 3.11 -3.19 4.00
N CYS A 71 3.84 -2.39 3.24
CA CYS A 71 5.11 -2.82 2.64
C CYS A 71 6.35 -2.20 3.28
N GLN A 72 6.17 -1.46 4.37
CA GLN A 72 7.24 -0.74 5.10
C GLN A 72 8.05 0.20 4.21
N SER A 73 7.46 0.66 3.08
CA SER A 73 8.11 1.65 2.21
C SER A 73 8.39 2.92 3.03
N PRO A 74 9.63 3.43 3.05
CA PRO A 74 9.96 4.69 3.70
C PRO A 74 9.56 5.91 2.84
N LEU A 75 9.05 5.69 1.63
CA LEU A 75 8.69 6.78 0.73
C LEU A 75 7.51 7.57 1.28
N HIS A 76 7.68 8.89 1.40
CA HIS A 76 6.60 9.80 1.77
C HIS A 76 5.56 9.89 0.64
N GLY A 77 4.31 10.16 1.00
CA GLY A 77 3.23 10.33 0.02
C GLY A 77 1.87 9.97 0.58
N THR A 78 0.89 9.81 -0.31
CA THR A 78 -0.49 9.49 0.08
C THR A 78 -0.58 8.18 0.86
N ARG A 79 -1.50 8.13 1.83
CA ARG A 79 -1.88 6.91 2.55
C ARG A 79 -3.39 6.73 2.51
N HIS A 80 -3.81 5.48 2.35
CA HIS A 80 -5.19 5.05 2.31
C HIS A 80 -5.46 4.12 3.48
N ARG A 81 -6.54 4.39 4.22
CA ARG A 81 -6.91 3.59 5.38
C ARG A 81 -7.61 2.31 4.97
N PHE A 82 -7.10 1.19 5.46
CA PHE A 82 -7.73 -0.12 5.37
C PHE A 82 -8.02 -0.62 6.78
N THR A 83 -8.97 -1.53 6.89
CA THR A 83 -9.30 -2.15 8.17
C THR A 83 -9.32 -3.67 8.04
N ARG A 84 -8.77 -4.37 9.04
CA ARG A 84 -8.79 -5.84 9.13
C ARG A 84 -10.22 -6.34 9.35
N LEU A 85 -10.61 -7.35 8.56
CA LEU A 85 -11.90 -8.05 8.68
C LEU A 85 -11.87 -9.12 9.77
#